data_AF-A7TDG7-F1
#
_entry.id   AF-A7TDG7-F1
#
_cell.length_a   1.000
_cell.length_b   1.000
_cell.length_c   1.000
_cell.angle_alpha   90.00
_cell.angle_beta   90.00
_cell.angle_gamma   90.00
#
_symmetry.space_group_name_H-M   'P 1'
#
loop_
_entity.id
_entity.type
_entity.pdbx_description
1 polymer ?
#
loop_
_entity_poly.entity_id
_entity_poly.type
_entity_poly.pdbx_seq_one_letter_code
_entity_poly.pdbx_strand_id
1 'polypeptide(L)'
;MLNQVRLPPEQLAERMRGCPEHDPLQTLRELCIEAIENLAREPQKKRIFTILLRKCEFTEELREAEERQEAFINLFIALCEQQFNTPSVRLRLHAGLTPRLAARTVHALLIGLFYDWSRDPNLFDPLSDTAPMIDACFRGLIRDWPNPAVLTPG
;
A
#
# COMPACT_ATOMS: atom_id res chain seq x y z
N MET A 1 12.03 9.08 -14.55
CA MET A 1 10.92 9.75 -13.83
C MET A 1 10.29 8.83 -12.78
N LEU A 2 9.78 7.64 -13.15
CA LEU A 2 9.20 6.67 -12.18
C LEU A 2 10.16 6.17 -11.09
N ASN A 3 11.43 5.91 -11.44
CA ASN A 3 12.45 5.45 -10.49
C ASN A 3 12.81 6.48 -9.41
N GLN A 4 12.42 7.75 -9.55
CA GLN A 4 12.78 8.83 -8.62
C GLN A 4 11.80 8.99 -7.45
N VAL A 5 10.64 8.33 -7.52
CA VAL A 5 9.53 8.53 -6.58
C VAL A 5 9.07 7.26 -5.89
N ARG A 6 9.59 6.11 -6.31
CA ARG A 6 9.33 4.82 -5.68
C ARG A 6 10.55 4.35 -4.91
N LEU A 7 10.28 3.57 -3.87
CA LEU A 7 11.30 2.72 -3.29
C LEU A 7 11.78 1.73 -4.37
N PRO A 8 13.11 1.51 -4.48
CA PRO A 8 13.65 0.41 -5.26
C PRO A 8 13.01 -0.92 -4.86
N PRO A 9 12.73 -1.83 -5.82
CA PRO A 9 12.20 -3.17 -5.57
C PRO A 9 12.87 -3.91 -4.41
N GLU A 10 14.20 -3.86 -4.35
CA GLU A 10 15.02 -4.55 -3.35
C GLU A 10 14.80 -3.94 -1.96
N GLN A 11 14.72 -2.61 -1.88
CA GLN A 11 14.45 -1.90 -0.64
C GLN A 11 13.03 -2.16 -0.14
N LEU A 12 12.05 -2.20 -1.04
CA LEU A 12 10.67 -2.56 -0.69
C LEU A 12 10.60 -3.99 -0.14
N ALA A 13 11.22 -4.94 -0.82
CA ALA A 13 11.27 -6.33 -0.38
C ALA A 13 11.94 -6.45 1.00
N GLU A 14 13.03 -5.73 1.23
CA GLU A 14 13.74 -5.74 2.51
C GLU A 14 12.89 -5.16 3.63
N ARG A 15 12.28 -3.99 3.40
CA ARG A 15 11.36 -3.39 4.37
C ARG A 15 10.19 -4.31 4.70
N MET A 16 9.66 -5.03 3.71
CA MET A 16 8.55 -5.96 3.93
C MET A 16 8.94 -7.21 4.73
N ARG A 17 10.23 -7.60 4.81
CA ARG A 17 10.63 -8.68 5.72
C ARG A 17 10.37 -8.32 7.19
N GLY A 18 10.44 -7.03 7.52
CA GLY A 18 10.18 -6.52 8.87
C GLY A 18 11.12 -7.11 9.92
N CYS A 19 10.73 -6.97 11.18
CA CYS A 19 11.41 -7.60 12.31
C CYS A 19 10.67 -8.88 12.70
N PRO A 20 11.35 -10.04 12.86
CA PRO A 20 10.71 -11.30 13.26
C PRO A 20 9.93 -11.25 14.58
N GLU A 21 10.27 -10.29 15.45
CA GLU A 21 9.66 -10.11 16.76
C GLU A 21 8.34 -9.31 16.72
N HIS A 22 8.01 -8.69 15.59
CA HIS A 22 6.82 -7.87 15.41
C HIS A 22 5.79 -8.56 14.51
N ASP A 23 4.52 -8.18 14.64
CA ASP A 23 3.47 -8.66 13.72
C ASP A 23 3.81 -8.20 12.29
N PRO A 24 4.04 -9.13 11.34
CA PRO A 24 4.44 -8.80 9.96
C PRO A 24 3.46 -7.86 9.25
N LEU A 25 2.18 -7.89 9.65
CA LEU A 25 1.17 -7.02 9.05
C LEU A 25 1.28 -5.56 9.54
N GLN A 26 1.94 -5.30 10.67
CA GLN A 26 2.20 -3.92 11.11
C GLN A 26 3.19 -3.23 10.19
N THR A 27 4.23 -3.94 9.76
CA THR A 27 5.18 -3.40 8.78
C THR A 27 4.50 -3.08 7.45
N LEU A 28 3.61 -3.97 6.97
CA LEU A 28 2.83 -3.70 5.75
C LEU A 28 1.88 -2.51 5.93
N ARG A 29 1.22 -2.40 7.08
CA ARG A 29 0.35 -1.27 7.44
C ARG A 29 1.12 0.06 7.39
N GLU A 30 2.27 0.13 8.05
CA GLU A 30 3.13 1.32 8.09
C GLU A 30 3.62 1.72 6.69
N LEU A 31 4.03 0.73 5.88
CA LEU A 31 4.43 0.96 4.49
C LEU A 31 3.29 1.58 3.65
N CYS A 32 2.06 1.10 3.84
CA CYS A 32 0.90 1.66 3.14
C CYS A 32 0.61 3.11 3.57
N ILE A 33 0.70 3.38 4.87
CA ILE A 33 0.50 4.73 5.42
C ILE A 33 1.56 5.69 4.87
N GLU A 34 2.83 5.32 4.98
CA GLU A 34 3.95 6.12 4.49
C GLU A 34 3.84 6.40 2.97
N ALA A 35 3.38 5.42 2.18
CA ALA A 35 3.22 5.60 0.74
C ALA A 35 2.25 6.74 0.39
N ILE A 36 1.15 6.88 1.14
CA ILE A 36 0.14 7.93 0.93
C ILE A 36 0.58 9.25 1.58
N GLU A 37 1.15 9.23 2.79
CA GLU A 37 1.67 10.45 3.42
C GLU A 37 2.77 11.11 2.61
N ASN A 38 3.69 10.32 2.03
CA ASN A 38 4.76 10.84 1.18
C ASN A 38 4.23 11.55 -0.07
N LEU A 39 3.04 11.19 -0.56
CA LEU A 39 2.39 11.89 -1.65
C LEU A 39 2.02 13.33 -1.25
N ALA A 40 1.63 13.54 0.01
CA ALA A 40 1.31 14.85 0.56
C ALA A 40 2.56 15.67 0.89
N ARG A 41 3.58 15.02 1.45
CA ARG A 41 4.81 15.67 1.94
C ARG A 41 5.78 16.06 0.83
N GLU A 42 5.77 15.34 -0.30
CA GLU A 42 6.74 15.55 -1.39
C GLU A 42 6.07 16.06 -2.68
N PRO A 43 6.22 17.37 -3.00
CA PRO A 43 5.63 17.97 -4.19
C PRO A 43 6.04 17.27 -5.51
N GLN A 44 7.26 16.74 -5.56
CA GLN A 44 7.76 15.98 -6.71
C GLN A 44 6.99 14.65 -6.89
N LYS A 45 6.76 13.90 -5.80
CA LYS A 45 5.94 12.67 -5.83
C LYS A 45 4.53 12.98 -6.29
N LYS A 46 3.89 13.99 -5.69
CA LYS A 46 2.56 14.46 -6.09
C LYS A 46 2.47 14.72 -7.59
N ARG A 47 3.39 15.54 -8.13
CA ARG A 47 3.40 15.89 -9.55
C ARG A 47 3.55 14.66 -10.44
N ILE A 48 4.48 13.77 -10.10
CA ILE A 48 4.75 12.57 -10.92
C ILE A 48 3.54 11.62 -10.90
N PHE A 49 2.96 11.31 -9.73
CA PHE A 49 1.77 10.47 -9.65
C PHE A 49 0.56 11.11 -10.34
N THR A 50 0.36 12.43 -10.23
CA THR A 50 -0.72 13.11 -10.96
C THR A 50 -0.55 12.99 -12.48
N ILE A 51 0.68 13.09 -13.00
CA ILE A 51 0.93 12.89 -14.43
C ILE A 51 0.63 11.45 -14.83
N LEU A 52 1.22 10.49 -14.12
CA LEU A 52 1.09 9.06 -14.43
C LEU A 52 -0.37 8.58 -14.39
N LEU A 53 -1.12 8.97 -13.37
CA LEU A 53 -2.46 8.44 -13.14
C LEU A 53 -3.55 9.20 -13.92
N ARG A 54 -3.29 10.43 -14.39
CA ARG A 54 -4.34 11.27 -14.99
C ARG A 54 -4.02 11.90 -16.33
N LYS A 55 -2.74 12.03 -16.70
CA LYS A 55 -2.31 12.81 -17.87
C LYS A 55 -1.46 12.00 -18.84
N CYS A 56 -1.21 10.73 -18.54
CA CYS A 56 -0.43 9.83 -19.35
C CYS A 56 -1.38 8.92 -20.11
N GLU A 57 -1.34 9.00 -21.44
CA GLU A 57 -1.83 7.93 -22.29
C GLU A 57 -0.63 7.04 -22.60
N PHE A 58 -0.74 5.74 -22.36
CA PHE A 58 0.34 4.80 -22.65
C PHE A 58 0.37 4.55 -24.16
N THR A 59 1.18 5.34 -24.86
CA THR A 59 1.49 5.14 -26.28
C THR A 59 2.65 4.14 -26.43
N GLU A 60 2.92 3.68 -27.65
CA GLU A 60 3.99 2.72 -27.93
C GLU A 60 5.37 3.23 -27.44
N GLU A 61 5.61 4.55 -27.49
CA GLU A 61 6.84 5.17 -26.99
C GLU A 61 7.01 5.08 -25.47
N LEU A 62 5.93 4.81 -24.72
CA LEU A 62 5.92 4.70 -23.27
C LEU A 62 5.78 3.27 -22.77
N ARG A 63 5.73 2.27 -23.66
CA ARG A 63 5.49 0.86 -23.31
C ARG A 63 6.51 0.32 -22.30
N GLU A 64 7.81 0.62 -22.45
CA GLU A 64 8.82 0.18 -21.48
C GLU A 64 8.64 0.79 -20.08
N ALA A 65 8.05 1.99 -20.00
CA ALA A 65 7.75 2.63 -18.72
C ALA A 65 6.50 2.00 -18.07
N GLU A 66 5.51 1.62 -18.88
CA GLU A 66 4.33 0.86 -18.47
C GLU A 66 4.70 -0.56 -17.99
N GLU A 67 5.51 -1.31 -18.74
CA GLU A 67 5.94 -2.65 -18.34
C GLU A 67 6.67 -2.63 -16.98
N ARG A 68 7.52 -1.61 -16.74
CA ARG A 68 8.17 -1.41 -15.43
C ARG A 68 7.19 -0.98 -14.34
N GLN A 69 6.18 -0.20 -14.69
CA GLN A 69 5.09 0.16 -13.80
C GLN A 69 4.35 -1.09 -13.31
N GLU A 70 3.94 -1.94 -14.24
CA GLU A 70 3.22 -3.17 -13.97
C GLU A 70 4.08 -4.17 -13.20
N ALA A 71 5.35 -4.33 -13.56
CA ALA A 71 6.28 -5.19 -12.84
C ALA A 71 6.41 -4.77 -11.36
N PHE A 72 6.48 -3.46 -11.09
CA PHE A 72 6.53 -2.96 -9.71
C PHE A 72 5.21 -3.22 -8.96
N ILE A 73 4.06 -3.00 -9.59
CA ILE A 73 2.75 -3.30 -8.99
C ILE A 73 2.63 -4.78 -8.65
N ASN A 74 3.01 -5.65 -9.59
CA ASN A 74 2.95 -7.10 -9.42
C ASN A 74 3.89 -7.57 -8.30
N LEU A 75 5.09 -6.97 -8.20
CA LEU A 75 6.00 -7.24 -7.10
C LEU A 75 5.38 -6.85 -5.75
N PHE A 76 4.83 -5.65 -5.62
CA PHE A 76 4.19 -5.20 -4.37
C PHE A 76 3.08 -6.15 -3.94
N ILE A 77 2.19 -6.54 -4.87
CA ILE A 77 1.10 -7.49 -4.61
C ILE A 77 1.66 -8.85 -4.18
N ALA A 78 2.69 -9.36 -4.88
CA ALA A 78 3.31 -10.63 -4.55
C ALA A 78 3.93 -10.62 -3.15
N LEU A 79 4.61 -9.54 -2.77
CA LEU A 79 5.17 -9.40 -1.43
C LEU A 79 4.06 -9.33 -0.37
N CYS A 80 2.95 -8.63 -0.63
CA CYS A 80 1.79 -8.63 0.27
C CYS A 80 1.22 -10.04 0.43
N GLU A 81 1.06 -10.78 -0.66
CA GLU A 81 0.56 -12.15 -0.64
C GLU A 81 1.47 -13.07 0.18
N GLN A 82 2.80 -12.90 0.07
CA GLN A 82 3.76 -13.63 0.89
C GLN A 82 3.54 -13.38 2.39
N GLN A 83 3.32 -12.12 2.80
CA GLN A 83 3.02 -11.78 4.20
C GLN A 83 1.74 -12.46 4.68
N PHE A 84 0.67 -12.39 3.89
CA PHE A 84 -0.59 -13.05 4.22
C PHE A 84 -0.52 -14.58 4.20
N ASN A 85 0.43 -15.17 3.46
CA ASN A 85 0.60 -16.62 3.38
C ASN A 85 1.53 -17.20 4.46
N THR A 86 2.15 -16.35 5.29
CA THR A 86 2.88 -16.84 6.47
C THR A 86 1.94 -17.62 7.39
N PRO A 87 2.38 -18.72 8.03
CA PRO A 87 1.49 -19.53 8.86
C PRO A 87 0.80 -18.75 9.99
N SER A 88 1.52 -17.82 10.62
CA SER A 88 1.00 -16.97 11.71
C SER A 88 -0.09 -16.01 11.23
N VAL A 89 0.01 -15.47 10.01
CA VAL A 89 -0.98 -14.54 9.45
C VAL A 89 -2.14 -15.28 8.80
N ARG A 90 -1.86 -16.34 8.05
CA ARG A 90 -2.87 -17.07 7.26
C ARG A 90 -4.00 -17.61 8.13
N LEU A 91 -3.68 -18.05 9.34
CA LEU A 91 -4.65 -18.51 10.33
C LEU A 91 -5.55 -17.39 10.87
N ARG A 92 -5.13 -16.12 10.75
CA ARG A 92 -5.87 -14.96 11.25
C ARG A 92 -6.85 -14.36 10.23
N LEU A 93 -6.74 -14.72 8.95
CA LEU A 93 -7.67 -14.27 7.90
C LEU A 93 -9.13 -14.67 8.21
N HIS A 94 -10.09 -13.82 7.81
CA HIS A 94 -11.52 -14.18 7.85
C HIS A 94 -11.83 -15.34 6.90
N ALA A 95 -12.92 -16.06 7.18
CA ALA A 95 -13.37 -17.17 6.33
C ALA A 95 -13.68 -16.68 4.90
N GLY A 96 -13.29 -17.46 3.90
CA GLY A 96 -13.45 -17.11 2.48
C GLY A 96 -12.37 -16.19 1.91
N LEU A 97 -11.50 -15.61 2.73
CA LEU A 97 -10.35 -14.85 2.26
C LEU A 97 -9.12 -15.74 2.07
N THR A 98 -8.49 -15.62 0.92
CA THR A 98 -7.19 -16.21 0.64
C THR A 98 -6.10 -15.14 0.75
N PRO A 99 -4.82 -15.50 0.98
CA PRO A 99 -3.71 -14.54 0.95
C PRO A 99 -3.68 -13.67 -0.31
N ARG A 100 -3.95 -14.28 -1.47
CA ARG A 100 -4.09 -13.58 -2.75
C ARG A 100 -5.19 -12.52 -2.74
N LEU A 101 -6.37 -12.85 -2.21
CA LEU A 101 -7.49 -11.91 -2.13
C LEU A 101 -7.15 -10.77 -1.17
N ALA A 102 -6.58 -11.07 -0.01
CA ALA A 102 -6.16 -10.05 0.96
C ALA A 102 -5.13 -9.07 0.37
N ALA A 103 -4.10 -9.58 -0.32
CA ALA A 103 -3.10 -8.75 -0.99
C ALA A 103 -3.71 -7.84 -2.06
N ARG A 104 -4.64 -8.36 -2.87
CA ARG A 104 -5.34 -7.58 -3.90
C ARG A 104 -6.25 -6.52 -3.27
N THR A 105 -6.90 -6.80 -2.14
CA THR A 105 -7.72 -5.81 -1.42
C THR A 105 -6.87 -4.65 -0.88
N VAL A 106 -5.70 -4.95 -0.28
CA VAL A 106 -4.77 -3.90 0.18
C VAL A 106 -4.32 -3.02 -0.98
N HIS A 107 -3.89 -3.63 -2.10
CA HIS A 107 -3.49 -2.90 -3.29
C HIS A 107 -4.64 -2.05 -3.86
N ALA A 108 -5.86 -2.59 -3.91
CA ALA A 108 -7.04 -1.89 -4.42
C ALA A 108 -7.37 -0.63 -3.60
N LEU A 109 -7.28 -0.71 -2.27
CA LEU A 109 -7.43 0.48 -1.41
C LEU A 109 -6.31 1.49 -1.70
N LEU A 110 -5.06 1.04 -1.70
CA LEU A 110 -3.91 1.93 -1.85
C LEU A 110 -3.96 2.70 -3.17
N ILE A 111 -4.21 2.01 -4.29
CA ILE A 111 -4.33 2.67 -5.60
C ILE A 111 -5.54 3.61 -5.64
N GLY A 112 -6.67 3.24 -5.02
CA GLY A 112 -7.83 4.11 -4.87
C GLY A 112 -7.48 5.43 -4.19
N LEU A 113 -6.78 5.38 -3.05
CA LEU A 113 -6.33 6.57 -2.31
C LEU A 113 -5.38 7.44 -3.15
N PHE A 114 -4.44 6.82 -3.89
CA PHE A 114 -3.56 7.54 -4.81
C PHE A 114 -4.34 8.28 -5.89
N TYR A 115 -5.33 7.62 -6.51
CA TYR A 115 -6.15 8.21 -7.56
C TYR A 115 -7.02 9.34 -7.04
N ASP A 116 -7.73 9.11 -5.94
CA ASP A 116 -8.63 10.09 -5.35
C ASP A 116 -7.90 11.35 -4.92
N TRP A 117 -6.76 11.20 -4.24
CA TRP A 117 -5.98 12.36 -3.81
C TRP A 117 -5.30 13.09 -4.97
N SER A 118 -4.85 12.36 -6.01
CA SER A 118 -4.32 12.97 -7.23
C SER A 118 -5.39 13.67 -8.07
N ARG A 119 -6.67 13.29 -7.90
CA ARG A 119 -7.82 13.93 -8.53
C ARG A 119 -8.21 15.20 -7.77
N ASP A 120 -8.37 15.10 -6.46
CA ASP A 120 -8.77 16.20 -5.57
C ASP A 120 -8.02 16.14 -4.23
N PRO A 121 -6.98 16.97 -4.03
CA PRO A 121 -6.22 17.01 -2.79
C PRO A 121 -7.01 17.49 -1.56
N ASN A 122 -8.22 18.02 -1.74
CA ASN A 122 -9.09 18.45 -0.64
C ASN A 122 -10.11 17.37 -0.22
N LEU A 123 -10.11 16.20 -0.88
CA LEU A 123 -11.08 15.14 -0.61
C LEU A 123 -10.91 14.52 0.79
N PHE A 124 -9.66 14.41 1.24
CA PHE A 124 -9.28 13.89 2.56
C PHE A 124 -7.88 14.40 2.92
N ASP A 125 -7.51 14.33 4.20
CA ASP A 125 -6.16 14.66 4.67
C ASP A 125 -5.31 13.38 4.78
N PRO A 126 -4.28 13.20 3.92
CA PRO A 126 -3.41 12.03 3.94
C PRO A 126 -2.72 11.78 5.28
N LEU A 127 -2.47 12.82 6.08
CA LEU A 127 -1.71 12.69 7.32
C LEU A 127 -2.56 12.21 8.50
N SER A 128 -3.88 12.42 8.46
CA SER A 128 -4.79 12.05 9.54
C SER A 128 -5.75 10.91 9.14
N ASP A 129 -6.18 10.85 7.88
CA ASP A 129 -7.22 9.92 7.44
C ASP A 129 -6.67 8.57 6.95
N THR A 130 -5.41 8.51 6.51
CA THR A 130 -4.83 7.29 5.91
C THR A 130 -4.79 6.12 6.90
N ALA A 131 -4.25 6.34 8.10
CA ALA A 131 -4.10 5.26 9.08
C ALA A 131 -5.46 4.61 9.45
N PRO A 132 -6.52 5.36 9.79
CA PRO A 132 -7.86 4.80 9.98
C PRO A 132 -8.41 4.01 8.79
N MET A 133 -8.20 4.48 7.55
CA MET A 133 -8.66 3.80 6.33
C MET A 133 -7.91 2.47 6.10
N ILE A 134 -6.59 2.47 6.28
CA ILE A 134 -5.78 1.25 6.21
C ILE A 134 -6.22 0.29 7.32
N ASP A 135 -6.37 0.75 8.56
CA ASP A 135 -6.82 -0.10 9.67
C ASP A 135 -8.21 -0.69 9.43
N ALA A 136 -9.13 0.06 8.80
CA ALA A 136 -10.45 -0.46 8.43
C ALA A 136 -10.34 -1.61 7.42
N CYS A 137 -9.47 -1.49 6.43
CA CYS A 137 -9.18 -2.56 5.49
C CYS A 137 -8.62 -3.79 6.21
N PHE A 138 -7.61 -3.63 7.05
CA PHE A 138 -7.00 -4.75 7.77
C PHE A 138 -7.97 -5.41 8.76
N ARG A 139 -8.85 -4.68 9.44
CA ARG A 139 -9.95 -5.26 10.24
C ARG A 139 -10.90 -6.12 9.41
N GLY A 140 -11.16 -5.72 8.16
CA GLY A 140 -11.96 -6.50 7.22
C GLY A 140 -11.26 -7.76 6.70
N LEU A 141 -9.93 -7.83 6.82
CA LEU A 141 -9.12 -8.97 6.37
C LEU A 141 -8.75 -9.93 7.51
N ILE A 142 -8.48 -9.39 8.70
CA ILE A 142 -7.84 -10.08 9.84
C ILE A 142 -8.78 -10.07 11.05
N ARG A 143 -9.04 -11.25 11.60
CA ARG A 143 -10.01 -11.48 12.70
C ARG A 143 -9.64 -10.79 14.00
N ASP A 144 -8.35 -10.74 14.30
CA ASP A 144 -7.77 -10.24 15.54
C ASP A 144 -6.94 -8.98 15.28
N TRP A 145 -7.31 -8.16 14.29
CA TRP A 145 -6.62 -6.90 14.04
C TRP A 145 -6.73 -5.98 15.26
N PRO A 146 -5.60 -5.48 15.80
CA PRO A 146 -5.64 -4.63 16.98
C PRO A 146 -6.45 -3.37 16.70
N ASN A 147 -7.34 -3.03 17.63
CA ASN A 147 -8.04 -1.76 17.56
C ASN A 147 -7.16 -0.69 18.22
N PRO A 148 -6.70 0.34 17.48
CA PRO A 148 -5.89 1.41 18.07
C PRO A 148 -6.62 2.13 19.23
N ALA A 149 -7.96 2.11 19.26
CA ALA A 149 -8.74 2.67 20.37
C ALA A 149 -8.60 1.93 21.71
N VAL A 150 -7.99 0.73 21.73
CA VAL A 150 -7.78 -0.08 22.94
C VAL A 150 -6.37 0.11 23.52
N LEU A 151 -5.49 0.85 22.83
CA LEU A 151 -4.08 1.04 23.20
C LEU A 151 -3.78 2.37 23.89
N THR A 152 -4.77 3.10 24.42
CA THR A 152 -4.49 4.15 25.42
C THR A 152 -4.40 3.51 26.81
N PRO A 153 -3.19 3.39 27.41
CA PRO A 153 -3.12 3.27 28.86
C PRO A 153 -3.56 4.62 29.44
N GLY A 154 -4.48 4.58 30.40
CA GLY A 154 -4.73 5.73 31.28
C GLY A 154 -3.52 6.04 32.15
#